data_AF-A0A8C3NFC6-F1
#
_entry.id   AF-A0A8C3NFC6-F1
#
_cell.length_a   1.000
_cell.length_b   1.000
_cell.length_c   1.000
_cell.angle_alpha   90.00
_cell.angle_beta   90.00
_cell.angle_gamma   90.00
#
_symmetry.space_group_name_H-M   'P 1'
#
loop_
_entity.id
_entity.type
_entity.pdbx_description
1 polymer ?
#
loop_
_entity_poly.entity_id
_entity_poly.type
_entity_poly.pdbx_seq_one_letter_code
_entity_poly.pdbx_strand_id
1 'polypeptide(L)'
;MEVGAEVFAQRLPRLRRRILRAAFVGEPLLVSTLPNSGFVPSLFDSPAERYVKARQSVQHFTLVQLGKYFSFHFRYVVHSYNFFLFPSTLGIKDVEFTLSASSIQFLSHYGFDYNKFLKDGIPYMNEVQEKILRQRLLAGTWKVCSNADRDVLKKAIDEVTTWIAAAKEEDTMILQDLNGMKQSMYIQLTWEAEMLSDCSFQVMVKKVSAEHRQLLENSSYDRCQKKLILLSARGFTNLFQILVKVKKPLVGHNMLMDLMHLHDKFYRPLPESYEEFKRNIHNLFPVIIDTKTVTKSVQKVRCTEFFV
;
A
#
# COMPACT_ATOMS: atom_id res chain seq x y z
N MET A 1 -6.35 16.87 2.67
CA MET A 1 -7.28 15.85 3.19
C MET A 1 -6.47 14.65 3.61
N GLU A 2 -6.74 14.12 4.79
CA GLU A 2 -6.11 12.90 5.30
C GLU A 2 -6.91 11.67 4.86
N VAL A 3 -6.20 10.59 4.55
CA VAL A 3 -6.78 9.35 4.04
C VAL A 3 -6.09 8.18 4.74
N GLY A 4 -6.85 7.46 5.56
CA GLY A 4 -6.46 6.17 6.15
C GLY A 4 -7.17 5.00 5.45
N ALA A 5 -6.93 3.78 5.95
CA ALA A 5 -7.39 2.53 5.36
C ALA A 5 -8.91 2.45 5.18
N GLU A 6 -9.69 2.83 6.19
CA GLU A 6 -11.15 2.71 6.18
C GLU A 6 -11.82 3.51 5.04
N VAL A 7 -11.33 4.74 4.82
CA VAL A 7 -11.92 5.65 3.83
C VAL A 7 -11.27 5.51 2.45
N PHE A 8 -10.10 4.87 2.34
CA PHE A 8 -9.34 4.80 1.10
C PHE A 8 -10.12 4.11 -0.02
N ALA A 9 -10.73 2.95 0.26
CA ALA A 9 -11.47 2.17 -0.74
C ALA A 9 -12.62 2.98 -1.37
N GLN A 10 -13.39 3.69 -0.54
CA GLN A 10 -14.51 4.53 -0.99
C GLN A 10 -14.03 5.76 -1.78
N ARG A 11 -12.84 6.28 -1.47
CA ARG A 11 -12.26 7.45 -2.14
C ARG A 11 -11.54 7.12 -3.43
N LEU A 12 -11.08 5.89 -3.62
CA LEU A 12 -10.29 5.46 -4.78
C LEU A 12 -10.92 5.82 -6.15
N PRO A 13 -12.24 5.64 -6.39
CA PRO A 13 -12.87 6.07 -7.65
C PRO A 13 -12.81 7.59 -7.88
N ARG A 14 -12.93 8.38 -6.81
CA ARG A 14 -12.80 9.85 -6.88
C ARG A 14 -11.36 10.25 -7.15
N LEU A 15 -10.39 9.63 -6.49
CA LEU A 15 -8.96 9.85 -6.72
C LEU A 15 -8.58 9.54 -8.17
N ARG A 16 -9.05 8.40 -8.71
CA ARG A 16 -8.85 8.02 -10.11
C ARG A 16 -9.34 9.10 -11.09
N ARG A 17 -10.57 9.61 -10.90
CA ARG A 17 -11.12 10.69 -11.73
C ARG A 17 -10.27 11.96 -11.67
N ARG A 18 -9.73 12.29 -10.50
CA ARG A 18 -8.84 13.47 -10.32
C ARG A 18 -7.49 13.28 -11.00
N ILE A 19 -6.88 12.10 -10.90
CA ILE A 19 -5.62 11.78 -11.59
C ILE A 19 -5.77 11.91 -13.10
N LEU A 20 -6.87 11.37 -13.66
CA LEU A 20 -7.12 11.41 -15.10
C LEU A 20 -7.24 12.85 -15.63
N ARG A 21 -7.91 13.72 -14.87
CA ARG A 21 -8.08 15.14 -15.21
C ARG A 21 -6.87 16.02 -14.87
N ALA A 22 -5.88 15.48 -14.18
CA ALA A 22 -4.68 16.23 -13.82
C ALA A 22 -3.82 16.53 -15.06
N ALA A 23 -3.23 17.71 -15.12
CA ALA A 23 -2.18 18.04 -16.08
C ALA A 23 -0.87 17.33 -15.71
N PHE A 24 -0.50 17.38 -14.44
CA PHE A 24 0.65 16.69 -13.86
C PHE A 24 0.33 16.24 -12.43
N VAL A 25 1.19 15.39 -11.90
CA VAL A 25 1.16 14.91 -10.53
C VAL A 25 2.32 15.55 -9.78
N GLY A 26 2.01 16.37 -8.78
CA GLY A 26 3.00 16.75 -7.79
C GLY A 26 3.36 15.53 -6.93
N GLU A 27 4.63 15.14 -6.93
CA GLU A 27 5.14 14.07 -6.09
C GLU A 27 5.15 14.52 -4.61
N PRO A 28 4.73 13.62 -3.71
CA PRO A 28 4.61 13.91 -2.29
C PRO A 28 5.96 14.10 -1.59
N LEU A 29 6.01 14.90 -0.53
CA LEU A 29 7.06 14.78 0.48
C LEU A 29 6.93 13.38 1.09
N LEU A 30 7.88 12.48 0.79
CA LEU A 30 7.97 11.20 1.50
C LEU A 30 8.61 11.41 2.85
N VAL A 31 7.87 11.00 3.87
CA VAL A 31 8.42 10.88 5.20
C VAL A 31 8.83 9.42 5.37
N SER A 32 10.14 9.20 5.35
CA SER A 32 10.76 7.97 5.82
C SER A 32 11.72 8.31 6.96
N THR A 33 11.97 7.36 7.84
CA THR A 33 13.02 7.51 8.84
C THR A 33 14.37 7.30 8.16
N LEU A 34 15.32 8.20 8.33
CA LEU A 34 16.65 8.08 7.72
C LEU A 34 17.65 7.49 8.73
N PRO A 35 18.63 6.68 8.28
CA PRO A 35 19.69 6.19 9.14
C PRO A 35 20.66 7.31 9.50
N ASN A 36 21.16 7.30 10.73
CA ASN A 36 22.22 8.21 11.16
C ASN A 36 23.65 7.67 10.89
N SER A 37 23.81 6.38 10.55
CA SER A 37 25.13 5.77 10.36
C SER A 37 25.15 4.70 9.26
N GLY A 38 26.28 4.58 8.55
CA GLY A 38 26.59 3.53 7.57
C GLY A 38 26.27 3.82 6.10
N PHE A 39 25.26 4.66 5.82
CA PHE A 39 24.75 4.88 4.44
C PHE A 39 24.95 6.31 3.92
N VAL A 40 25.90 7.04 4.51
CA VAL A 40 26.10 8.46 4.22
C VAL A 40 26.72 8.62 2.82
N PRO A 41 26.08 9.37 1.91
CA PRO A 41 26.66 9.69 0.62
C PRO A 41 27.95 10.50 0.78
N SER A 42 29.00 10.12 0.06
CA SER A 42 30.20 10.93 -0.10
C SER A 42 30.00 11.97 -1.20
N LEU A 43 30.72 13.09 -1.10
CA LEU A 43 30.83 14.06 -2.18
C LEU A 43 31.51 13.47 -3.41
N PHE A 44 32.35 12.45 -3.22
CA PHE A 44 33.11 11.78 -4.28
C PHE A 44 32.44 10.53 -4.83
N ASP A 45 31.27 10.15 -4.30
CA ASP A 45 30.53 8.99 -4.83
C ASP A 45 30.10 9.26 -6.27
N SER A 46 30.35 8.29 -7.15
CA SER A 46 29.67 8.17 -8.42
C SER A 46 28.16 8.00 -8.23
N PRO A 47 27.34 8.27 -9.27
CA PRO A 47 25.89 8.04 -9.19
C PRO A 47 25.53 6.59 -8.81
N ALA A 48 26.29 5.61 -9.29
CA ALA A 48 26.07 4.21 -8.99
C ALA A 48 26.38 3.85 -7.53
N GLU A 49 27.49 4.36 -6.97
CA GLU A 49 27.85 4.14 -5.56
C GLU A 49 26.82 4.81 -4.63
N ARG A 50 26.39 6.02 -4.98
CA ARG A 50 25.32 6.71 -4.24
C ARG A 50 24.01 5.93 -4.28
N TYR A 51 23.67 5.35 -5.44
CA TYR A 51 22.50 4.48 -5.57
C TYR A 51 22.60 3.26 -4.66
N VAL A 52 23.75 2.58 -4.58
CA VAL A 52 23.93 1.41 -3.70
C VAL A 52 23.70 1.77 -2.24
N LYS A 53 24.27 2.88 -1.77
CA LYS A 53 24.07 3.37 -0.38
C LYS A 53 22.60 3.73 -0.11
N ALA A 54 21.97 4.46 -1.03
CA ALA A 54 20.57 4.83 -0.93
C ALA A 54 19.64 3.59 -0.96
N ARG A 55 19.97 2.59 -1.77
CA ARG A 55 19.22 1.34 -1.90
C ARG A 55 19.22 0.58 -0.59
N GLN A 56 20.38 0.43 0.04
CA GLN A 56 20.47 -0.19 1.36
C GLN A 56 19.60 0.56 2.38
N SER A 57 19.61 1.90 2.37
CA SER A 57 18.72 2.68 3.23
C SER A 57 17.23 2.39 2.97
N VAL A 58 16.77 2.48 1.71
CA VAL A 58 15.36 2.26 1.34
C VAL A 58 14.85 0.86 1.71
N GLN A 59 15.71 -0.16 1.71
CA GLN A 59 15.36 -1.51 2.09
C GLN A 59 15.08 -1.66 3.60
N HIS A 60 15.76 -0.90 4.46
CA HIS A 60 15.60 -0.99 5.92
C HIS A 60 14.47 -0.11 6.47
N PHE A 61 14.15 0.98 5.77
CA PHE A 61 13.18 1.96 6.22
C PHE A 61 11.86 1.89 5.47
N THR A 62 10.79 2.14 6.21
CA THR A 62 9.43 2.11 5.68
C THR A 62 8.92 3.50 5.33
N LEU A 63 7.83 3.54 4.56
CA LEU A 63 7.09 4.76 4.28
C LEU A 63 5.98 4.92 5.30
N VAL A 64 6.04 5.98 6.10
CA VAL A 64 4.99 6.25 7.10
C VAL A 64 3.87 7.11 6.53
N GLN A 65 4.21 8.02 5.61
CA GLN A 65 3.26 8.91 4.96
C GLN A 65 3.72 9.30 3.56
N LEU A 66 2.77 9.29 2.62
CA LEU A 66 2.87 9.94 1.30
C LEU A 66 2.05 11.24 1.34
N GLY A 67 2.72 12.39 1.49
CA GLY A 67 2.10 13.71 1.72
C GLY A 67 1.92 14.64 0.50
N LYS A 68 0.70 15.13 0.29
CA LYS A 68 0.27 16.14 -0.72
C LYS A 68 0.49 15.72 -2.18
N TYR A 69 -0.34 14.80 -2.66
CA TYR A 69 -0.59 14.65 -4.11
C TYR A 69 -1.18 15.96 -4.67
N PHE A 70 -0.67 16.54 -5.75
CA PHE A 70 -1.28 17.70 -6.41
C PHE A 70 -1.78 17.30 -7.80
N SER A 71 -3.09 17.45 -8.06
CA SER A 71 -3.67 17.38 -9.40
C SER A 71 -4.06 18.78 -9.81
N PHE A 72 -3.43 19.30 -10.86
CA PHE A 72 -3.72 20.62 -11.43
C PHE A 72 -4.66 20.48 -12.63
N HIS A 73 -5.70 21.31 -12.69
CA HIS A 73 -6.51 21.50 -13.88
C HIS A 73 -6.02 22.74 -14.66
N PHE A 74 -6.50 22.96 -15.89
CA PHE A 74 -6.19 24.14 -16.74
C PHE A 74 -6.31 25.52 -16.04
N ARG A 75 -7.07 25.61 -14.95
CA ARG A 75 -6.98 26.68 -13.95
C ARG A 75 -6.34 26.05 -12.72
N TYR A 76 -5.24 26.59 -12.18
CA TYR A 76 -4.38 26.03 -11.11
C TYR A 76 -5.12 25.62 -9.81
N VAL A 77 -6.03 24.65 -9.90
CA VAL A 77 -6.79 24.08 -8.79
C VAL A 77 -5.97 22.95 -8.23
N VAL A 78 -5.70 23.01 -6.93
CA VAL A 78 -4.89 22.04 -6.20
C VAL A 78 -5.78 21.15 -5.33
N HIS A 79 -5.50 19.85 -5.34
CA HIS A 79 -6.17 18.89 -4.46
C HIS A 79 -5.16 18.04 -3.69
N SER A 80 -4.82 18.46 -2.47
CA SER A 80 -3.82 17.81 -1.62
C SER A 80 -4.38 16.67 -0.77
N TYR A 81 -3.71 15.51 -0.83
CA TYR A 81 -4.02 14.32 -0.05
C TYR A 81 -2.81 13.85 0.77
N ASN A 82 -3.04 13.46 2.02
CA ASN A 82 -2.05 12.84 2.90
C ASN A 82 -2.49 11.38 3.13
N PHE A 83 -1.70 10.45 2.63
CA PHE A 83 -1.95 9.01 2.79
C PHE A 83 -1.03 8.47 3.88
N PHE A 84 -1.63 7.93 4.93
CA PHE A 84 -0.88 7.17 5.94
C PHE A 84 -0.79 5.73 5.47
N LEU A 85 0.41 5.15 5.51
CA LEU A 85 0.69 3.87 4.89
C LEU A 85 1.24 2.89 5.90
N PHE A 86 0.90 1.62 5.79
CA PHE A 86 1.50 0.58 6.60
C PHE A 86 1.78 -0.66 5.74
N PRO A 87 2.91 -1.37 5.91
CA PRO A 87 3.16 -2.60 5.16
C PRO A 87 2.02 -3.60 5.33
N SER A 88 1.59 -4.23 4.24
CA SER A 88 0.53 -5.25 4.31
C SER A 88 0.98 -6.44 5.16
N THR A 89 0.22 -6.76 6.20
CA THR A 89 0.38 -7.96 7.04
C THR A 89 -0.37 -9.18 6.51
N LEU A 90 -1.10 -9.01 5.40
CA LEU A 90 -1.91 -10.05 4.77
C LEU A 90 -1.08 -11.02 3.94
N GLY A 91 -1.01 -12.28 4.39
CA GLY A 91 -0.57 -13.44 3.60
C GLY A 91 0.88 -13.42 3.12
N ILE A 92 1.72 -12.51 3.60
CA ILE A 92 3.17 -12.42 3.37
C ILE A 92 3.88 -12.81 4.68
N LYS A 93 5.19 -13.11 4.67
CA LYS A 93 5.96 -13.12 5.93
C LYS A 93 5.82 -11.76 6.61
N ASP A 94 5.92 -11.74 7.94
CA ASP A 94 5.89 -10.51 8.72
C ASP A 94 6.94 -9.52 8.18
N VAL A 95 6.52 -8.28 7.96
CA VAL A 95 7.38 -7.25 7.36
C VAL A 95 8.03 -6.46 8.49
N GLU A 96 9.29 -6.77 8.72
CA GLU A 96 10.11 -6.02 9.67
C GLU A 96 10.62 -4.73 9.01
N PHE A 97 10.52 -3.61 9.73
CA PHE A 97 11.09 -2.34 9.32
C PHE A 97 11.69 -1.61 10.52
N THR A 98 12.66 -0.76 10.25
CA THR A 98 13.33 0.02 11.30
C THR A 98 12.73 1.43 11.36
N LEU A 99 12.68 2.01 12.57
CA LEU A 99 12.42 3.43 12.78
C LEU A 99 13.61 4.06 13.51
N SER A 100 14.05 5.22 13.04
CA SER A 100 15.11 5.98 13.71
C SER A 100 14.53 6.86 14.81
N ALA A 101 15.14 6.83 16.01
CA ALA A 101 14.70 7.62 17.16
C ALA A 101 14.70 9.13 16.88
N SER A 102 15.72 9.64 16.16
CA SER A 102 15.78 11.06 15.78
C SER A 102 14.65 11.44 14.83
N SER A 103 14.29 10.55 13.90
CA SER A 103 13.18 10.76 12.98
C SER A 103 11.84 10.74 13.70
N ILE A 104 11.63 9.82 14.64
CA ILE A 104 10.44 9.81 15.50
C ILE A 104 10.36 11.12 16.29
N GLN A 105 11.44 11.54 16.95
CA GLN A 105 11.43 12.79 17.72
C GLN A 105 11.09 14.00 16.85
N PHE A 106 11.69 14.10 15.66
CA PHE A 106 11.39 15.15 14.69
C PHE A 106 9.91 15.12 14.28
N LEU A 107 9.39 13.96 13.88
CA LEU A 107 7.99 13.84 13.44
C LEU A 107 7.00 14.14 14.57
N SER A 108 7.29 13.69 15.79
CA SER A 108 6.51 14.02 16.97
C SER A 108 6.49 15.53 17.24
N HIS A 109 7.63 16.21 17.08
CA HIS A 109 7.72 17.66 17.23
C HIS A 109 6.84 18.41 16.22
N TYR A 110 6.71 17.90 15.00
CA TYR A 110 5.83 18.45 13.97
C TYR A 110 4.40 17.88 13.97
N GLY A 111 3.99 17.18 15.04
CA GLY A 111 2.62 16.72 15.24
C GLY A 111 2.20 15.54 14.37
N PHE A 112 3.14 14.67 13.98
CA PHE A 112 2.82 13.44 13.26
C PHE A 112 1.95 12.51 14.12
N ASP A 113 0.85 12.01 13.55
CA ASP A 113 -0.07 11.11 14.23
C ASP A 113 0.29 9.65 13.95
N TYR A 114 0.96 9.02 14.92
CA TYR A 114 1.35 7.61 14.84
C TYR A 114 0.17 6.65 14.86
N ASN A 115 -1.01 7.03 15.39
CA ASN A 115 -2.17 6.15 15.33
C ASN A 115 -2.67 6.00 13.89
N LYS A 116 -2.67 7.09 13.12
CA LYS A 116 -3.04 7.04 11.69
C LYS A 116 -2.09 6.19 10.86
N PHE A 117 -0.82 6.11 11.27
CA PHE A 117 0.19 5.24 10.65
C PHE A 117 0.04 3.77 11.10
N LEU A 118 0.04 3.52 12.42
CA LEU A 118 0.13 2.17 12.98
C LEU A 118 -1.21 1.42 13.01
N LYS A 119 -2.32 2.12 13.22
CA LYS A 119 -3.67 1.52 13.32
C LYS A 119 -4.44 1.65 12.02
N ASP A 120 -4.43 2.85 11.44
CA ASP A 120 -5.27 3.17 10.27
C ASP A 120 -4.49 3.27 8.95
N GLY A 121 -3.25 2.77 8.94
CA GLY A 121 -2.37 2.84 7.77
C GLY A 121 -2.92 2.04 6.60
N ILE A 122 -2.95 2.65 5.42
CA ILE A 122 -3.38 1.98 4.19
C ILE A 122 -2.35 0.90 3.85
N PRO A 123 -2.77 -0.37 3.67
CA PRO A 123 -1.85 -1.44 3.32
C PRO A 123 -1.22 -1.20 1.96
N TYR A 124 -0.03 -1.73 1.75
CA TYR A 124 0.61 -1.75 0.44
C TYR A 124 1.49 -2.98 0.26
N MET A 125 1.76 -3.30 -1.00
CA MET A 125 2.67 -4.36 -1.41
C MET A 125 3.21 -4.14 -2.83
N ASN A 126 4.36 -4.74 -3.13
CA ASN A 126 4.94 -4.75 -4.47
C ASN A 126 4.47 -5.97 -5.30
N GLU A 127 4.84 -6.03 -6.57
CA GLU A 127 4.42 -7.09 -7.50
C GLU A 127 4.88 -8.49 -7.07
N VAL A 128 6.05 -8.59 -6.42
CA VAL A 128 6.59 -9.88 -5.94
C VAL A 128 5.72 -10.40 -4.80
N GLN A 129 5.45 -9.54 -3.82
CA GLN A 129 4.56 -9.83 -2.70
C GLN A 129 3.14 -10.18 -3.18
N GLU A 130 2.63 -9.43 -4.14
CA GLU A 130 1.32 -9.67 -4.72
C GLU A 130 1.24 -11.04 -5.43
N LYS A 131 2.27 -11.41 -6.18
CA LYS A 131 2.32 -12.72 -6.86
C LYS A 131 2.29 -13.86 -5.84
N ILE A 132 3.02 -13.74 -4.74
CA ILE A 132 3.02 -14.71 -3.63
C ILE A 132 1.64 -14.80 -3.01
N LEU A 133 1.00 -13.66 -2.71
CA LEU A 133 -0.34 -13.63 -2.13
C LEU A 133 -1.36 -14.29 -3.07
N ARG A 134 -1.33 -13.97 -4.37
CA ARG A 134 -2.19 -14.60 -5.39
C ARG A 134 -2.03 -16.12 -5.41
N GLN A 135 -0.80 -16.63 -5.39
CA GLN A 135 -0.53 -18.06 -5.36
C GLN A 135 -1.09 -18.72 -4.09
N ARG A 136 -0.94 -18.07 -2.92
CA ARG A 136 -1.49 -18.57 -1.64
C ARG A 136 -3.02 -18.54 -1.61
N LEU A 137 -3.65 -17.51 -2.17
CA LEU A 137 -5.11 -17.41 -2.31
C LEU A 137 -5.67 -18.48 -3.27
N LEU A 138 -4.92 -18.84 -4.30
CA LEU A 138 -5.29 -19.95 -5.19
C LEU A 138 -5.14 -21.31 -4.48
N ALA A 139 -4.06 -21.49 -3.73
CA ALA A 139 -3.78 -22.72 -2.99
C ALA A 139 -4.61 -22.88 -1.70
N GLY A 140 -5.36 -21.86 -1.27
CA GLY A 140 -6.12 -21.88 -0.01
C GLY A 140 -5.24 -21.90 1.26
N THR A 141 -3.95 -21.58 1.15
CA THR A 141 -2.96 -21.68 2.24
C THR A 141 -2.54 -20.32 2.81
N TRP A 142 -3.32 -19.27 2.55
CA TRP A 142 -3.04 -17.95 3.12
C TRP A 142 -3.28 -17.98 4.63
N LYS A 143 -2.41 -17.31 5.40
CA LYS A 143 -2.50 -17.23 6.86
C LYS A 143 -2.48 -15.77 7.27
N VAL A 144 -3.21 -15.46 8.34
CA VAL A 144 -3.06 -14.17 9.02
C VAL A 144 -1.82 -14.21 9.90
N CYS A 145 -0.96 -13.19 9.80
CA CYS A 145 0.33 -13.16 10.48
C CYS A 145 0.28 -12.55 11.88
N SER A 146 -0.69 -11.66 12.15
CA SER A 146 -0.85 -11.00 13.45
C SER A 146 -1.30 -11.99 14.52
N ASN A 147 -0.65 -11.94 15.70
CA ASN A 147 -1.06 -12.72 16.88
C ASN A 147 -2.46 -12.31 17.36
N ALA A 148 -2.77 -11.02 17.34
CA ALA A 148 -4.09 -10.52 17.74
C ALA A 148 -5.19 -11.07 16.82
N ASP A 149 -4.93 -11.12 15.51
CA ASP A 149 -5.89 -11.67 14.55
C ASP A 149 -6.03 -13.20 14.69
N ARG A 150 -4.96 -13.90 15.09
CA ARG A 150 -5.03 -15.34 15.39
C ARG A 150 -5.95 -15.64 16.56
N ASP A 151 -5.93 -14.83 17.62
CA ASP A 151 -6.79 -15.02 18.79
C ASP A 151 -8.26 -14.74 18.45
N VAL A 152 -8.54 -13.69 17.67
CA VAL A 152 -9.91 -13.42 17.18
C VAL A 152 -10.39 -14.52 16.25
N LEU A 153 -9.54 -15.01 15.34
CA LEU A 153 -9.86 -16.14 14.47
C LEU A 153 -10.14 -17.41 15.29
N LYS A 154 -9.35 -17.68 16.33
CA LYS A 154 -9.56 -18.83 17.20
C LYS A 154 -10.90 -18.74 17.93
N LYS A 155 -11.23 -17.57 18.51
CA LYS A 155 -12.53 -17.31 19.14
C LYS A 155 -13.68 -17.56 18.15
N ALA A 156 -13.57 -17.04 16.92
CA ALA A 156 -14.57 -17.25 15.89
C ALA A 156 -14.70 -18.73 15.50
N ILE A 157 -13.59 -19.46 15.38
CA ILE A 157 -13.61 -20.91 15.12
C ILE A 157 -14.31 -21.66 16.26
N ASP A 158 -14.02 -21.33 17.51
CA ASP A 158 -14.63 -21.96 18.69
C ASP A 158 -16.14 -21.68 18.75
N GLU A 159 -16.58 -20.45 18.45
CA GLU A 159 -18.00 -20.07 18.35
C GLU A 159 -18.73 -20.87 17.26
N VAL A 160 -18.16 -20.95 16.05
CA VAL A 160 -18.72 -21.72 14.93
C VAL A 160 -18.77 -23.21 15.23
N THR A 161 -17.72 -23.77 15.84
CA THR A 161 -17.65 -25.19 16.18
C THR A 161 -18.73 -25.57 17.19
N THR A 162 -18.97 -24.69 18.17
CA THR A 162 -20.03 -24.88 19.17
C THR A 162 -21.41 -24.80 18.52
N TRP A 163 -21.64 -23.83 17.63
CA TRP A 163 -22.91 -23.66 16.95
C TRP A 163 -23.24 -24.83 15.99
N ILE A 164 -22.26 -25.32 15.22
CA ILE A 164 -22.45 -26.43 14.27
C ILE A 164 -22.94 -27.71 14.95
N ALA A 165 -22.48 -27.96 16.18
CA ALA A 165 -22.87 -29.14 16.94
C ALA A 165 -24.38 -29.15 17.26
N ALA A 166 -25.01 -27.99 17.37
CA ALA A 166 -26.43 -27.84 17.69
C ALA A 166 -27.31 -27.45 16.49
N ALA A 167 -26.72 -26.88 15.43
CA ALA A 167 -27.45 -26.36 14.26
C ALA A 167 -28.02 -27.47 13.37
N LYS A 168 -29.12 -27.19 12.67
CA LYS A 168 -29.70 -28.02 11.60
C LYS A 168 -29.19 -27.54 10.23
N GLU A 169 -29.38 -28.36 9.20
CA GLU A 169 -29.09 -27.93 7.82
C GLU A 169 -29.92 -26.69 7.48
N GLU A 170 -29.32 -25.76 6.73
CA GLU A 170 -29.86 -24.43 6.37
C GLU A 170 -29.91 -23.39 7.49
N ASP A 171 -29.57 -23.73 8.74
CA ASP A 171 -29.47 -22.74 9.82
C ASP A 171 -28.33 -21.74 9.53
N THR A 172 -28.54 -20.49 9.95
CA THR A 172 -27.60 -19.38 9.78
C THR A 172 -27.18 -18.80 11.14
N MET A 173 -25.91 -18.46 11.30
CA MET A 173 -25.35 -17.68 12.41
C MET A 173 -24.67 -16.42 11.86
N ILE A 174 -24.67 -15.35 12.65
CA ILE A 174 -23.90 -14.14 12.35
C ILE A 174 -22.79 -14.04 13.40
N LEU A 175 -21.53 -13.95 12.94
CA LEU A 175 -20.39 -13.72 13.82
C LEU A 175 -20.36 -12.26 14.26
N GLN A 176 -20.40 -12.04 15.58
CA GLN A 176 -20.21 -10.74 16.21
C GLN A 176 -18.72 -10.58 16.59
N ASP A 177 -18.25 -9.35 16.82
CA ASP A 177 -16.86 -9.04 17.21
C ASP A 177 -15.72 -9.22 16.18
N LEU A 178 -16.01 -9.30 14.88
CA LEU A 178 -14.93 -9.23 13.85
C LEU A 178 -14.42 -7.80 13.58
N ASN A 179 -14.64 -6.87 14.52
CA ASN A 179 -14.55 -5.42 14.31
C ASN A 179 -13.12 -4.92 14.00
N GLY A 180 -12.08 -5.75 14.25
CA GLY A 180 -10.69 -5.50 13.85
C GLY A 180 -10.24 -6.22 12.57
N MET A 181 -10.97 -7.24 12.13
CA MET A 181 -10.65 -8.05 10.94
C MET A 181 -11.48 -7.65 9.72
N LYS A 182 -11.79 -6.35 9.59
CA LYS A 182 -12.58 -5.79 8.47
C LYS A 182 -11.98 -6.08 7.08
N GLN A 183 -10.69 -6.45 7.02
CA GLN A 183 -9.95 -6.70 5.77
C GLN A 183 -9.24 -8.07 5.71
N SER A 184 -9.18 -8.82 6.82
CA SER A 184 -8.28 -9.98 6.95
C SER A 184 -8.97 -11.32 7.20
N MET A 185 -10.29 -11.40 7.25
CA MET A 185 -10.99 -12.68 7.32
C MET A 185 -11.91 -12.87 6.13
N TYR A 186 -11.31 -13.24 5.01
CA TYR A 186 -12.02 -13.95 3.96
C TYR A 186 -11.24 -15.22 3.69
N ILE A 187 -11.88 -16.37 3.95
CA ILE A 187 -11.48 -17.74 3.57
C ILE A 187 -10.56 -18.47 4.57
N GLN A 188 -11.04 -18.77 5.77
CA GLN A 188 -10.61 -20.00 6.44
C GLN A 188 -11.76 -20.73 7.16
N LEU A 189 -12.99 -20.43 6.77
CA LEU A 189 -14.16 -21.22 7.05
C LEU A 189 -14.85 -21.38 5.70
N THR A 190 -14.85 -22.59 5.14
CA THR A 190 -15.71 -22.95 4.03
C THR A 190 -17.14 -23.06 4.57
N TRP A 191 -17.73 -21.93 4.97
CA TRP A 191 -19.13 -21.86 5.36
C TRP A 191 -19.72 -20.54 4.88
N GLU A 192 -20.93 -20.67 4.39
CA GLU A 192 -21.66 -19.72 3.54
C GLU A 192 -21.85 -18.33 4.18
N ALA A 193 -21.36 -17.30 3.48
CA ALA A 193 -21.80 -15.92 3.67
C ALA A 193 -22.47 -15.45 2.36
N GLU A 194 -23.80 -15.42 2.32
CA GLU A 194 -24.53 -14.61 1.33
C GLU A 194 -24.52 -13.16 1.82
N MET A 195 -23.86 -12.28 1.06
CA MET A 195 -23.82 -10.85 1.35
C MET A 195 -24.94 -10.14 0.59
N LEU A 196 -26.02 -9.79 1.30
CA LEU A 196 -26.94 -8.76 0.83
C LEU A 196 -26.26 -7.41 0.95
N SER A 197 -26.25 -6.68 -0.16
CA SER A 197 -25.66 -5.35 -0.28
C SER A 197 -26.44 -4.34 0.56
N ASP A 198 -26.03 -4.12 1.80
CA ASP A 198 -26.08 -2.80 2.42
C ASP A 198 -25.12 -2.69 3.62
N CYS A 199 -24.64 -1.49 3.87
CA CYS A 199 -23.49 -1.03 4.67
C CYS A 199 -23.22 -1.57 6.12
N SER A 200 -23.33 -2.87 6.40
CA SER A 200 -22.79 -3.49 7.62
C SER A 200 -22.09 -4.81 7.29
N PHE A 201 -20.75 -4.84 7.39
CA PHE A 201 -19.97 -6.06 7.18
C PHE A 201 -20.19 -7.05 8.34
N GLN A 202 -21.21 -7.89 8.23
CA GLN A 202 -21.49 -8.99 9.14
C GLN A 202 -21.14 -10.30 8.44
N VAL A 203 -20.32 -11.16 9.08
CA VAL A 203 -20.00 -12.48 8.52
C VAL A 203 -21.13 -13.44 8.90
N MET A 204 -21.88 -13.88 7.90
CA MET A 204 -22.87 -14.95 8.04
C MET A 204 -22.19 -16.30 7.85
N VAL A 205 -22.60 -17.29 8.63
CA VAL A 205 -22.17 -18.68 8.57
C VAL A 205 -23.44 -19.51 8.41
N LYS A 206 -23.57 -20.27 7.33
CA LYS A 206 -24.71 -21.16 7.13
C LYS A 206 -24.29 -22.62 6.98
N LYS A 207 -25.07 -23.52 7.60
CA LYS A 207 -24.80 -24.96 7.68
C LYS A 207 -25.36 -25.65 6.44
N VAL A 208 -24.47 -26.29 5.68
CA VAL A 208 -24.79 -26.98 4.42
C VAL A 208 -24.58 -28.47 4.51
N SER A 209 -25.34 -29.22 3.70
CA SER A 209 -25.07 -30.63 3.46
C SER A 209 -23.75 -30.83 2.70
N ALA A 210 -23.19 -32.04 2.80
CA ALA A 210 -21.94 -32.39 2.13
C ALA A 210 -22.07 -32.33 0.59
N GLU A 211 -23.22 -32.72 0.04
CA GLU A 211 -23.50 -32.65 -1.40
C GLU A 211 -23.61 -31.20 -1.88
N HIS A 212 -24.32 -30.36 -1.13
CA HIS A 212 -24.40 -28.94 -1.45
C HIS A 212 -23.00 -28.33 -1.41
N ARG A 213 -22.21 -28.58 -0.35
CA ARG A 213 -20.81 -28.13 -0.24
C ARG A 213 -19.97 -28.45 -1.48
N GLN A 214 -20.03 -29.67 -2.02
CA GLN A 214 -19.29 -30.04 -3.23
C GLN A 214 -19.73 -29.22 -4.45
N LEU A 215 -21.04 -28.95 -4.61
CA LEU A 215 -21.54 -28.08 -5.68
C LEU A 215 -21.03 -26.64 -5.52
N LEU A 216 -20.96 -26.14 -4.28
CA LEU A 216 -20.46 -24.80 -3.98
C LEU A 216 -18.96 -24.68 -4.25
N GLU A 217 -18.16 -25.66 -3.84
CA GLU A 217 -16.71 -25.73 -4.04
C GLU A 217 -16.35 -25.87 -5.53
N ASN A 218 -17.17 -26.60 -6.31
CA ASN A 218 -16.97 -26.80 -7.75
C ASN A 218 -17.56 -25.69 -8.64
N SER A 219 -18.31 -24.74 -8.06
CA SER A 219 -18.86 -23.62 -8.82
C SER A 219 -17.74 -22.67 -9.28
N SER A 220 -17.86 -22.12 -10.50
CA SER A 220 -16.91 -21.14 -11.05
C SER A 220 -17.00 -19.74 -10.43
N TYR A 221 -17.93 -19.56 -9.47
CA TYR A 221 -18.20 -18.30 -8.82
C TYR A 221 -17.11 -17.98 -7.79
N ASP A 222 -16.51 -16.78 -7.83
CA ASP A 222 -15.53 -16.29 -6.86
C ASP A 222 -16.22 -15.96 -5.51
N ARG A 223 -16.75 -16.98 -4.86
CA ARG A 223 -17.52 -16.94 -3.61
C ARG A 223 -16.73 -16.33 -2.45
N CYS A 224 -15.42 -16.49 -2.54
CA CYS A 224 -14.42 -16.00 -1.62
C CYS A 224 -14.05 -14.53 -1.84
N GLN A 225 -14.56 -13.91 -2.91
CA GLN A 225 -14.18 -12.58 -3.37
C GLN A 225 -12.65 -12.40 -3.37
N LYS A 226 -11.90 -13.39 -3.87
CA LYS A 226 -10.42 -13.38 -3.89
C LYS A 226 -9.89 -12.10 -4.52
N LYS A 227 -10.62 -11.58 -5.52
CA LYS A 227 -10.33 -10.29 -6.14
C LYS A 227 -10.45 -9.11 -5.16
N LEU A 228 -11.46 -9.09 -4.28
CA LEU A 228 -11.62 -8.05 -3.27
C LEU A 228 -10.53 -8.13 -2.20
N ILE A 229 -10.17 -9.34 -1.74
CA ILE A 229 -9.06 -9.54 -0.80
C ILE A 229 -7.77 -8.99 -1.38
N LEU A 230 -7.48 -9.34 -2.63
CA LEU A 230 -6.30 -8.85 -3.32
C LEU A 230 -6.31 -7.33 -3.48
N LEU A 231 -7.46 -6.74 -3.82
CA LEU A 231 -7.62 -5.28 -3.91
C LEU A 231 -7.42 -4.61 -2.56
N SER A 232 -7.95 -5.18 -1.48
CA SER A 232 -7.80 -4.67 -0.12
C SER A 232 -6.33 -4.74 0.32
N ALA A 233 -5.69 -5.89 0.17
CA ALA A 233 -4.30 -6.10 0.56
C ALA A 233 -3.33 -5.21 -0.23
N ARG A 234 -3.59 -5.00 -1.54
CA ARG A 234 -2.84 -4.03 -2.35
C ARG A 234 -2.93 -2.60 -1.81
N GLY A 235 -4.06 -2.22 -1.22
CA GLY A 235 -4.35 -0.88 -0.70
C GLY A 235 -3.81 0.24 -1.59
N PHE A 236 -2.81 0.97 -1.11
CA PHE A 236 -2.22 2.12 -1.82
C PHE A 236 -1.62 1.75 -3.19
N THR A 237 -1.12 0.53 -3.35
CA THR A 237 -0.59 0.03 -4.64
C THR A 237 -1.63 0.14 -5.76
N ASN A 238 -2.92 0.07 -5.46
CA ASN A 238 -3.97 0.31 -6.47
C ASN A 238 -3.91 1.74 -7.03
N LEU A 239 -3.65 2.74 -6.19
CA LEU A 239 -3.49 4.13 -6.62
C LEU A 239 -2.19 4.31 -7.40
N PHE A 240 -1.10 3.70 -6.93
CA PHE A 240 0.17 3.70 -7.64
C PHE A 240 0.05 3.13 -9.06
N GLN A 241 -0.63 1.99 -9.23
CA GLN A 241 -0.89 1.40 -10.56
C GLN A 241 -1.68 2.35 -11.47
N ILE A 242 -2.61 3.13 -10.92
CA ILE A 242 -3.32 4.17 -11.68
C ILE A 242 -2.35 5.27 -12.12
N LEU A 243 -1.48 5.76 -11.23
CA LEU A 243 -0.49 6.80 -11.55
C LEU A 243 0.42 6.34 -12.70
N VAL A 244 0.98 5.13 -12.57
CA VAL A 244 1.83 4.51 -13.59
C VAL A 244 1.07 4.33 -14.90
N LYS A 245 -0.20 3.93 -14.88
CA LYS A 245 -1.00 3.73 -16.10
C LYS A 245 -1.30 5.04 -16.84
N VAL A 246 -1.55 6.13 -16.11
CA VAL A 246 -1.93 7.42 -16.73
C VAL A 246 -0.71 8.18 -17.26
N LYS A 247 0.51 7.87 -16.79
CA LYS A 247 1.78 8.43 -17.32
C LYS A 247 1.83 9.97 -17.31
N LYS A 248 1.16 10.61 -16.35
CA LYS A 248 1.27 12.07 -16.17
C LYS A 248 2.68 12.45 -15.73
N PRO A 249 3.16 13.66 -16.07
CA PRO A 249 4.41 14.17 -15.54
C PRO A 249 4.42 14.14 -14.01
N LEU A 250 5.50 13.63 -13.44
CA LEU A 250 5.75 13.59 -12.01
C LEU A 250 6.68 14.74 -11.62
N VAL A 251 6.25 15.60 -10.71
CA VAL A 251 6.96 16.85 -10.34
C VAL A 251 7.21 16.90 -8.85
N GLY A 252 8.45 16.99 -8.41
CA GLY A 252 8.76 17.04 -6.98
C GLY A 252 10.13 17.67 -6.72
N HIS A 253 10.66 17.52 -5.51
CA HIS A 253 11.86 18.22 -5.08
C HIS A 253 12.85 17.24 -4.46
N ASN A 254 14.04 17.08 -5.05
CA ASN A 254 15.08 16.17 -4.56
C ASN A 254 14.64 14.69 -4.55
N MET A 255 14.04 14.23 -5.66
CA MET A 255 13.16 13.06 -5.69
C MET A 255 13.87 11.70 -5.72
N LEU A 256 15.20 11.63 -5.56
CA LEU A 256 15.92 10.35 -5.70
C LEU A 256 15.41 9.32 -4.70
N MET A 257 15.34 9.69 -3.41
CA MET A 257 14.83 8.78 -2.36
C MET A 257 13.36 8.46 -2.57
N ASP A 258 12.58 9.45 -3.03
CA ASP A 258 11.16 9.30 -3.29
C ASP A 258 10.89 8.23 -4.36
N LEU A 259 11.56 8.35 -5.49
CA LEU A 259 11.48 7.40 -6.61
C LEU A 259 11.97 6.00 -6.22
N MET A 260 13.03 5.91 -5.41
CA MET A 260 13.53 4.63 -4.92
C MET A 260 12.52 3.93 -4.00
N HIS A 261 11.89 4.69 -3.10
CA HIS A 261 10.81 4.17 -2.26
C HIS A 261 9.57 3.79 -3.07
N LEU A 262 9.17 4.59 -4.07
CA LEU A 262 8.05 4.25 -4.96
C LEU A 262 8.30 2.94 -5.70
N HIS A 263 9.54 2.74 -6.18
CA HIS A 263 9.96 1.53 -6.87
C HIS A 263 9.90 0.32 -5.91
N ASP A 264 10.61 0.39 -4.78
CA ASP A 264 10.75 -0.73 -3.84
C ASP A 264 9.42 -1.20 -3.23
N LYS A 265 8.59 -0.23 -2.81
CA LYS A 265 7.40 -0.50 -1.98
C LYS A 265 6.15 -0.80 -2.81
N PHE A 266 6.03 -0.28 -4.04
CA PHE A 266 4.81 -0.43 -4.84
C PHE A 266 5.01 -1.13 -6.19
N TYR A 267 6.24 -1.19 -6.72
CA TYR A 267 6.52 -1.86 -7.98
C TYR A 267 7.27 -3.18 -7.76
N ARG A 268 8.58 -3.15 -7.52
CA ARG A 268 9.45 -4.32 -7.37
C ARG A 268 10.61 -3.96 -6.46
N PRO A 269 11.28 -4.94 -5.81
CA PRO A 269 12.51 -4.66 -5.09
C PRO A 269 13.52 -3.88 -5.95
N LEU A 270 14.24 -2.95 -5.34
CA LEU A 270 15.26 -2.17 -6.04
C LEU A 270 16.32 -3.08 -6.68
N PRO A 271 16.61 -2.94 -7.99
CA PRO A 271 17.58 -3.79 -8.68
C PRO A 271 19.00 -3.51 -8.19
N GLU A 272 19.92 -4.45 -8.42
CA GLU A 272 21.34 -4.26 -8.09
C GLU A 272 21.97 -3.16 -8.97
N SER A 273 21.54 -3.06 -10.23
CA SER A 273 22.09 -2.09 -11.19
C SER A 273 21.36 -0.74 -11.14
N TYR A 274 22.14 0.34 -11.00
CA TYR A 274 21.62 1.70 -11.15
C TYR A 274 21.01 1.97 -12.54
N GLU A 275 21.58 1.36 -13.59
CA GLU A 275 21.05 1.50 -14.95
C GLU A 275 19.69 0.84 -15.12
N GLU A 276 19.50 -0.32 -14.49
CA GLU A 276 18.20 -0.98 -14.47
C GLU A 276 17.17 -0.18 -13.67
N PHE A 277 17.57 0.39 -12.52
CA PHE A 277 16.71 1.30 -11.77
C PHE A 277 16.24 2.49 -12.63
N LYS A 278 17.17 3.16 -13.33
CA LYS A 278 16.82 4.27 -14.24
C LYS A 278 15.84 3.84 -15.32
N ARG A 279 16.08 2.71 -16.01
CA ARG A 279 15.16 2.18 -17.02
C ARG A 279 13.78 1.90 -16.43
N ASN A 280 13.73 1.25 -15.27
CA ASN A 280 12.48 0.94 -14.58
C ASN A 280 11.71 2.23 -14.22
N ILE A 281 12.38 3.22 -13.63
CA ILE A 281 11.75 4.48 -13.24
C ILE A 281 11.22 5.24 -14.46
N HIS A 282 11.98 5.34 -15.55
CA HIS A 282 11.50 6.00 -16.77
C HIS A 282 10.37 5.23 -17.47
N ASN A 283 10.37 3.90 -17.36
CA ASN A 283 9.24 3.09 -17.82
C ASN A 283 7.99 3.34 -16.96
N LEU A 284 8.12 3.52 -15.65
CA LEU A 284 7.02 3.82 -14.74
C LEU A 284 6.49 5.25 -14.94
N PHE A 285 7.40 6.22 -14.97
CA PHE A 285 7.15 7.66 -15.08
C PHE A 285 8.03 8.25 -16.20
N PRO A 286 7.51 8.39 -17.43
CA PRO A 286 8.30 8.86 -18.57
C PRO A 286 8.80 10.30 -18.42
N VAL A 287 8.02 11.14 -17.74
CA VAL A 287 8.35 12.54 -17.51
C VAL A 287 8.48 12.78 -16.01
N ILE A 288 9.69 13.14 -15.57
CA ILE A 288 10.05 13.39 -14.18
C ILE A 288 10.72 14.76 -14.12
N ILE A 289 10.22 15.64 -13.25
CA ILE A 289 10.71 17.01 -13.08
C ILE A 289 11.15 17.19 -11.63
N ASP A 290 12.45 17.18 -11.39
CA ASP A 290 13.02 17.53 -10.09
C ASP A 290 13.26 19.04 -10.02
N THR A 291 12.40 19.73 -9.28
CA THR A 291 12.44 21.18 -9.09
C THR A 291 13.75 21.67 -8.48
N LYS A 292 14.46 20.87 -7.65
CA LYS A 292 15.77 21.24 -7.12
C LYS A 292 16.80 21.32 -8.25
N THR A 293 16.75 20.36 -9.17
CA THR A 293 17.63 20.31 -10.34
C THR A 293 17.28 21.41 -11.34
N VAL A 294 15.99 21.67 -11.58
CA VAL A 294 15.51 22.77 -12.43
C VAL A 294 15.97 24.12 -11.90
N THR A 295 15.81 24.39 -10.60
CA THR A 295 16.26 25.66 -10.02
C THR A 295 17.77 25.84 -10.16
N LYS A 296 18.56 24.76 -9.97
CA LYS A 296 20.01 24.80 -10.15
C LYS A 296 20.41 25.05 -11.61
N SER A 297 19.70 24.50 -12.59
CA SER A 297 20.01 24.74 -14.00
C SER A 297 19.67 26.16 -14.42
N VAL A 298 18.53 26.70 -13.99
CA VAL A 298 18.14 28.10 -14.25
C VAL A 298 19.14 29.09 -13.64
N GLN A 299 19.61 28.83 -12.42
CA GLN A 299 20.65 29.65 -11.79
C GLN A 299 21.96 29.64 -12.58
N LYS A 300 22.38 28.47 -13.10
CA LYS A 300 23.59 28.37 -13.94
C LYS A 300 23.48 29.20 -15.22
N VAL A 301 22.34 29.14 -15.91
CA VAL A 301 22.10 29.90 -17.15
C VAL A 301 22.14 31.41 -16.89
N ARG A 302 21.51 31.88 -15.80
CA ARG A 302 21.59 33.30 -15.41
C ARG A 302 23.02 33.73 -15.09
N CYS A 303 23.78 32.91 -14.36
CA CYS A 303 25.18 33.25 -14.07
C CYS A 303 26.05 33.33 -15.33
N THR A 304 25.76 32.56 -16.39
CA THR A 304 26.50 32.66 -17.66
C THR A 304 26.10 33.88 -18.49
N GLU A 305 24.91 34.44 -18.31
CA GLU A 305 24.43 35.65 -19.02
C GLU A 305 24.93 36.97 -18.40
N PHE A 306 25.46 36.95 -17.16
CA PHE A 306 26.08 38.11 -16.50
C PHE A 306 27.61 38.19 -16.67
N PHE A 307 28.21 37.27 -17.43
CA PHE A 307 29.63 37.29 -17.82
C PHE A 307 29.77 37.32 -19.34
N VAL A 308 29.14 38.30 -19.99
CA VAL A 308 29.40 38.72 -21.37
C VAL A 308 29.61 40.21 -21.40
#